data_AF-A0A2K3L646-F1
#
_entry.id   AF-A0A2K3L646-F1
#
_cell.length_a   1.000
_cell.length_b   1.000
_cell.length_c   1.000
_cell.angle_alpha   90.00
_cell.angle_beta   90.00
_cell.angle_gamma   90.00
#
_symmetry.space_group_name_H-M   'P 1'
#
loop_
_entity.id
_entity.type
_entity.pdbx_description
1 polymer ?
#
loop_
_entity_poly.entity_id
_entity_poly.type
_entity_poly.pdbx_seq_one_letter_code
_entity_poly.pdbx_strand_id
1 'polypeptide(L)'
;MEEEIEVNKSDEDFSNSILSEFGSSTNESHRHLCIAVGSISEVIKTQNLPSSPVVYLAYTLSSLTIISNGANPVPISDNILFDVFLKLLSLVIVKVPVDVVRKTRESSSQLIATVIVFPSISETAVVDGFKCLEHLFNNGEEDIVLPSHDSPLFNVLSKFLTDSRPHVRRQCHLCLRNILINFQKSPLLGSASESVINLLEKVPLLAGGANANADEGTKGAQQVLYILDALKECLPLLSLKYKNNILKHFKCKCW
;
A
#
# COMPACT_ATOMS: atom_id res chain seq x y z
N MET A 1 27.98 -36.32 -0.16
CA MET A 1 28.30 -35.09 0.59
C MET A 1 26.99 -34.38 0.76
N GLU A 2 26.37 -34.62 1.91
CA GLU A 2 25.20 -33.90 2.38
C GLU A 2 25.71 -32.55 2.87
N GLU A 3 25.33 -31.47 2.18
CA GLU A 3 25.51 -30.12 2.72
C GLU A 3 24.35 -29.86 3.68
N GLU A 4 24.63 -30.01 4.97
CA GLU A 4 23.82 -29.49 6.05
C GLU A 4 23.69 -27.97 5.88
N ILE A 5 22.50 -27.54 5.50
CA ILE A 5 22.12 -26.13 5.59
C ILE A 5 21.97 -25.81 7.07
N GLU A 6 22.93 -25.04 7.61
CA GLU A 6 22.86 -24.47 8.96
C GLU A 6 21.54 -23.74 9.16
N VAL A 7 20.65 -24.36 9.92
CA VAL A 7 19.42 -23.74 10.46
C VAL A 7 19.86 -22.75 11.53
N ASN A 8 19.94 -21.48 11.14
CA ASN A 8 20.26 -20.38 12.05
C ASN A 8 19.14 -20.25 13.11
N LYS A 9 19.39 -20.78 14.31
CA LYS A 9 18.53 -20.69 15.50
C LYS A 9 18.51 -19.27 16.06
N SER A 10 17.74 -18.40 15.45
CA SER A 10 17.14 -17.25 16.14
C SER A 10 15.61 -17.27 15.90
N ASP A 11 14.98 -18.38 16.31
CA ASP A 11 13.55 -18.67 16.26
C ASP A 11 12.79 -17.88 17.34
N GLU A 12 12.79 -16.55 17.27
CA GLU A 12 11.70 -15.83 17.91
C GLU A 12 10.48 -16.01 17.00
N ASP A 13 9.61 -16.96 17.35
CA ASP A 13 8.39 -17.27 16.61
C ASP A 13 7.65 -15.97 16.29
N PHE A 14 7.48 -15.67 14.99
CA PHE A 14 6.81 -14.47 14.50
C PHE A 14 5.47 -14.25 15.20
N SER A 15 4.77 -15.35 15.50
CA SER A 15 3.52 -15.36 16.25
C SER A 15 3.68 -14.78 17.66
N ASN A 16 4.71 -15.20 18.39
CA ASN A 16 5.00 -14.75 19.75
C ASN A 16 5.40 -13.27 19.77
N SER A 17 6.13 -12.79 18.75
CA SER A 17 6.46 -11.36 18.61
C SER A 17 5.20 -10.50 18.52
N ILE A 18 4.23 -10.88 17.67
CA ILE A 18 2.96 -10.13 17.56
C ILE A 18 2.11 -10.28 18.83
N LEU A 19 2.01 -11.48 19.39
CA LEU A 19 1.23 -11.71 20.61
C LEU A 19 1.81 -10.95 21.81
N SER A 20 3.13 -10.80 21.90
CA SER A 20 3.77 -9.99 22.94
C SER A 20 3.52 -8.50 22.75
N GLU A 21 3.50 -8.01 21.51
CA GLU A 21 3.27 -6.58 21.22
C GLU A 21 1.81 -6.16 21.43
N PHE A 22 0.86 -7.01 21.02
CA PHE A 22 -0.57 -6.65 20.97
C PHE A 22 -1.43 -7.34 22.02
N GLY A 23 -0.94 -8.40 22.68
CA GLY A 23 -1.74 -9.26 23.56
C GLY A 23 -2.25 -8.58 24.83
N SER A 24 -1.56 -7.56 25.34
CA SER A 24 -2.02 -6.78 26.50
C SER A 24 -2.89 -5.58 26.11
N SER A 25 -3.17 -5.38 24.82
CA SER A 25 -3.91 -4.22 24.36
C SER A 25 -5.42 -4.37 24.60
N THR A 26 -6.05 -3.30 25.09
CA THR A 26 -7.51 -3.21 25.24
C THR A 26 -8.23 -2.86 23.93
N ASN A 27 -7.49 -2.58 22.86
CA ASN A 27 -8.04 -2.25 21.55
C ASN A 27 -8.63 -3.50 20.88
N GLU A 28 -9.89 -3.40 20.43
CA GLU A 28 -10.62 -4.49 19.78
C GLU A 28 -9.93 -4.98 18.49
N SER A 29 -9.39 -4.09 17.67
CA SER A 29 -8.64 -4.45 16.46
C SER A 29 -7.37 -5.25 16.78
N HIS A 30 -6.69 -4.93 17.89
CA HIS A 30 -5.53 -5.70 18.34
C HIS A 30 -5.93 -7.09 18.84
N ARG A 31 -7.07 -7.21 19.52
CA ARG A 31 -7.61 -8.51 19.94
C ARG A 31 -7.96 -9.39 18.74
N HIS A 32 -8.61 -8.84 17.72
CA HIS A 32 -8.91 -9.59 16.50
C HIS A 32 -7.64 -10.01 15.75
N LEU A 33 -6.62 -9.15 15.71
CA LEU A 33 -5.30 -9.50 15.17
C LEU A 33 -4.67 -10.67 15.93
N CYS A 34 -4.65 -10.63 17.27
CA CYS A 34 -4.12 -11.73 18.07
C CYS A 34 -4.89 -13.04 17.86
N ILE A 35 -6.22 -12.98 17.73
CA ILE A 35 -7.04 -14.15 17.42
C ILE A 35 -6.64 -14.73 16.05
N ALA A 36 -6.57 -13.90 15.01
CA ALA A 36 -6.20 -14.35 13.67
C ALA A 36 -4.80 -14.97 13.63
N VAL A 37 -3.82 -14.35 14.29
CA VAL A 37 -2.45 -14.87 14.40
C VAL A 37 -2.41 -16.19 15.16
N GLY A 38 -3.19 -16.32 16.23
CA GLY A 38 -3.35 -17.56 16.99
C GLY A 38 -3.93 -18.68 16.13
N SER A 39 -5.01 -18.40 15.39
CA SER A 39 -5.62 -19.37 14.48
C SER A 39 -4.67 -19.80 13.36
N ILE A 40 -3.93 -18.86 12.75
CA ILE A 40 -2.92 -19.21 11.74
C ILE A 40 -1.79 -20.04 12.37
N SER A 41 -1.32 -19.69 13.57
CA SER A 41 -0.30 -20.46 14.30
C SER A 41 -0.74 -21.91 14.55
N GLU A 42 -2.00 -22.11 14.95
CA GLU A 42 -2.56 -23.44 15.16
C GLU A 42 -2.64 -24.24 13.86
N VAL A 43 -3.07 -23.62 12.76
CA VAL A 43 -3.09 -24.27 11.44
C VAL A 43 -1.67 -24.63 10.97
N ILE A 44 -0.68 -23.75 11.16
CA ILE A 44 0.72 -24.03 10.83
C ILE A 44 1.25 -25.23 11.64
N LYS A 45 0.96 -25.25 12.94
CA LYS A 45 1.35 -26.35 13.85
C LYS A 45 0.70 -27.68 13.45
N THR A 46 -0.61 -27.68 13.17
CA THR A 46 -1.33 -28.90 12.78
C THR A 46 -0.84 -29.46 11.44
N GLN A 47 -0.38 -28.60 10.53
CA GLN A 47 0.19 -29.02 9.25
C GLN A 47 1.70 -29.33 9.31
N ASN A 48 2.32 -29.29 10.49
CA ASN A 48 3.77 -29.48 10.69
C ASN A 48 4.65 -28.57 9.80
N LEU A 49 4.19 -27.33 9.56
CA LEU A 49 4.92 -26.34 8.78
C LEU A 49 5.83 -25.49 9.68
N PRO A 50 6.93 -24.93 9.14
CA PRO A 50 7.80 -24.05 9.90
C PRO A 50 7.08 -22.73 10.22
N SER A 51 7.21 -22.26 11.48
CA SER A 51 6.65 -20.97 11.92
C SER A 51 7.49 -19.80 11.40
N SER A 52 7.48 -19.61 10.08
CA SER A 52 8.28 -18.61 9.38
C SER A 52 7.40 -17.47 8.83
N PRO A 53 7.94 -16.24 8.67
CA PRO A 53 7.22 -15.14 8.03
C PRO A 53 6.69 -15.48 6.63
N VAL A 54 7.40 -16.33 5.87
CA VAL A 54 6.98 -16.78 4.54
C VAL A 54 5.66 -17.55 4.60
N VAL A 55 5.54 -18.46 5.57
CA VAL A 55 4.33 -19.26 5.77
C VAL A 55 3.18 -18.37 6.23
N TYR A 56 3.43 -17.45 7.19
CA TYR A 56 2.43 -16.47 7.61
C TYR A 56 1.94 -15.56 6.47
N LEU A 57 2.84 -15.12 5.58
CA LEU A 57 2.50 -14.36 4.38
C LEU A 57 1.55 -15.15 3.48
N ALA A 58 1.88 -16.42 3.21
CA ALA A 58 1.06 -17.28 2.36
C ALA A 58 -0.36 -17.47 2.93
N TYR A 59 -0.48 -17.83 4.22
CA TYR A 59 -1.80 -17.96 4.86
C TYR A 59 -2.57 -16.65 4.87
N THR A 60 -1.92 -15.52 5.15
CA THR A 60 -2.56 -14.19 5.15
C THR A 60 -3.12 -13.84 3.78
N LEU A 61 -2.36 -14.05 2.70
CA LEU A 61 -2.81 -13.80 1.33
C LEU A 61 -3.93 -14.77 0.91
N SER A 62 -3.83 -16.05 1.29
CA SER A 62 -4.89 -17.03 1.03
C SER A 62 -6.19 -16.66 1.75
N SER A 63 -6.13 -16.27 3.02
CA SER A 63 -7.30 -15.80 3.77
C SER A 63 -7.92 -14.56 3.14
N LEU A 64 -7.12 -13.56 2.78
CA LEU A 64 -7.60 -12.38 2.06
C LEU A 64 -8.28 -12.74 0.73
N THR A 65 -7.71 -13.67 -0.03
CA THR A 65 -8.29 -14.14 -1.30
C THR A 65 -9.66 -14.79 -1.09
N ILE A 66 -9.78 -15.66 -0.07
CA ILE A 66 -11.03 -16.35 0.27
C ILE A 66 -12.12 -15.34 0.64
N ILE A 67 -11.79 -14.36 1.50
CA ILE A 67 -12.73 -13.31 1.93
C ILE A 67 -13.10 -12.42 0.76
N SER A 68 -12.13 -11.99 -0.06
CA SER A 68 -12.37 -11.15 -1.24
C SER A 68 -13.27 -11.81 -2.28
N ASN A 69 -13.30 -13.14 -2.33
CA ASN A 69 -14.19 -13.90 -3.22
C ASN A 69 -15.59 -14.15 -2.63
N GLY A 70 -15.90 -13.58 -1.48
CA GLY A 70 -17.19 -13.75 -0.80
C GLY A 70 -17.38 -15.11 -0.12
N ALA A 71 -16.30 -15.89 0.02
CA ALA A 71 -16.32 -17.22 0.64
C ALA A 71 -15.90 -17.14 2.11
N ASN A 72 -16.49 -16.21 2.88
CA ASN A 72 -16.14 -16.01 4.29
C ASN A 72 -16.58 -17.23 5.13
N PRO A 73 -15.64 -17.95 5.77
CA PRO A 73 -15.98 -19.13 6.57
C PRO A 73 -16.46 -18.79 7.99
N VAL A 74 -16.48 -17.51 8.39
CA VAL A 74 -16.71 -17.06 9.76
C VAL A 74 -17.86 -16.03 9.81
N PRO A 75 -18.72 -16.02 10.86
CA PRO A 75 -19.81 -15.04 11.01
C PRO A 75 -19.30 -13.64 11.46
N ILE A 76 -18.10 -13.24 11.06
CA ILE A 76 -17.53 -11.90 11.31
C ILE A 76 -17.66 -11.10 10.01
N SER A 77 -17.94 -9.80 10.11
CA SER A 77 -18.09 -8.95 8.93
C SER A 77 -16.79 -8.81 8.14
N ASP A 78 -16.88 -8.86 6.81
CA ASP A 78 -15.73 -8.87 5.92
C ASP A 78 -14.79 -7.66 6.11
N ASN A 79 -15.33 -6.49 6.45
CA ASN A 79 -14.54 -5.30 6.74
C ASN A 79 -13.59 -5.49 7.94
N ILE A 80 -14.04 -6.14 9.02
CA ILE A 80 -13.19 -6.44 10.18
C ILE A 80 -12.09 -7.42 9.77
N LEU A 81 -12.42 -8.43 8.96
CA LEU A 81 -11.43 -9.39 8.48
C LEU A 81 -10.39 -8.72 7.57
N PHE A 82 -10.81 -7.87 6.63
CA PHE A 82 -9.89 -7.11 5.79
C PHE A 82 -8.96 -6.23 6.61
N ASP A 83 -9.48 -5.54 7.62
CA ASP A 83 -8.68 -4.72 8.52
C ASP A 83 -7.59 -5.54 9.23
N VAL A 84 -7.98 -6.68 9.80
CA VAL A 84 -7.07 -7.58 10.51
C VAL A 84 -6.01 -8.16 9.59
N PHE A 85 -6.41 -8.67 8.42
CA PHE A 85 -5.46 -9.33 7.53
C PHE A 85 -4.56 -8.33 6.79
N LEU A 86 -5.01 -7.11 6.47
CA LEU A 86 -4.12 -6.06 5.97
C LEU A 86 -3.15 -5.59 7.04
N LYS A 87 -3.58 -5.50 8.29
CA LYS A 87 -2.68 -5.21 9.41
C LYS A 87 -1.62 -6.29 9.53
N LEU A 88 -2.02 -7.56 9.57
CA LEU A 88 -1.10 -8.70 9.63
C LEU A 88 -0.14 -8.72 8.41
N LEU A 89 -0.67 -8.45 7.22
CA LEU A 89 0.11 -8.39 5.99
C LEU A 89 1.20 -7.32 6.08
N SER A 90 0.87 -6.12 6.60
CA SER A 90 1.84 -5.03 6.73
C SER A 90 2.95 -5.34 7.75
N LEU A 91 2.68 -6.19 8.73
CA LEU A 91 3.66 -6.66 9.72
C LEU A 91 4.53 -7.80 9.19
N VAL A 92 3.96 -8.74 8.43
CA VAL A 92 4.68 -9.92 7.94
C VAL A 92 5.54 -9.60 6.71
N ILE A 93 5.05 -8.76 5.79
CA ILE A 93 5.69 -8.56 4.49
C ILE A 93 7.11 -7.99 4.60
N VAL A 94 7.37 -7.17 5.63
CA VAL A 94 8.67 -6.56 5.91
C VAL A 94 9.68 -7.53 6.52
N LYS A 95 9.22 -8.70 6.99
CA LYS A 95 10.06 -9.77 7.57
C LYS A 95 10.32 -10.92 6.59
N VAL A 96 9.78 -10.86 5.39
CA VAL A 96 9.89 -11.91 4.37
C VAL A 96 11.09 -11.62 3.45
N PRO A 97 11.88 -12.62 3.04
CA PRO A 97 12.96 -12.43 2.07
C PRO A 97 12.46 -11.79 0.78
N VAL A 98 13.22 -10.83 0.25
CA VAL A 98 12.85 -10.03 -0.93
C VAL A 98 12.49 -10.90 -2.15
N ASP A 99 13.18 -12.03 -2.35
CA ASP A 99 12.89 -12.94 -3.46
C ASP A 99 11.48 -13.56 -3.40
N VAL A 100 10.98 -13.80 -2.20
CA VAL A 100 9.61 -14.31 -1.99
C VAL A 100 8.60 -13.20 -2.25
N VAL A 101 8.85 -12.00 -1.75
CA VAL A 101 8.01 -10.80 -1.99
C VAL A 101 7.89 -10.54 -3.50
N ARG A 102 8.97 -10.72 -4.24
CA ARG A 102 8.99 -10.56 -5.70
C ARG A 102 8.11 -11.59 -6.41
N LYS A 103 8.20 -12.87 -6.02
CA LYS A 103 7.41 -13.96 -6.62
C LYS A 103 5.90 -13.78 -6.44
N THR A 104 5.48 -13.16 -5.34
CA THR A 104 4.06 -12.94 -5.06
C THR A 104 3.58 -11.53 -5.45
N ARG A 105 4.44 -10.68 -6.01
CA ARG A 105 4.17 -9.25 -6.23
C ARG A 105 2.92 -8.99 -7.06
N GLU A 106 2.81 -9.61 -8.22
CA GLU A 106 1.70 -9.36 -9.15
C GLU A 106 0.35 -9.72 -8.52
N SER A 107 0.20 -10.97 -8.08
CA SER A 107 -1.03 -11.48 -7.46
C SER A 107 -1.37 -10.74 -6.17
N SER A 108 -0.39 -10.47 -5.30
CA SER A 108 -0.60 -9.76 -4.04
C SER A 108 -0.97 -8.30 -4.28
N SER A 109 -0.34 -7.63 -5.25
CA SER A 109 -0.63 -6.22 -5.54
C SER A 109 -2.06 -6.05 -6.07
N GLN A 110 -2.51 -6.96 -6.94
CA GLN A 110 -3.89 -6.97 -7.42
C GLN A 110 -4.88 -7.22 -6.27
N LEU A 111 -4.61 -8.22 -5.44
CA LEU A 111 -5.47 -8.54 -4.30
C LEU A 111 -5.57 -7.37 -3.31
N ILE A 112 -4.45 -6.80 -2.90
CA ILE A 112 -4.42 -5.67 -1.97
C ILE A 112 -5.15 -4.47 -2.59
N ALA A 113 -4.92 -4.19 -3.87
CA ALA A 113 -5.59 -3.11 -4.58
C ALA A 113 -7.11 -3.29 -4.61
N THR A 114 -7.60 -4.52 -4.76
CA THR A 114 -9.03 -4.85 -4.68
C THR A 114 -9.58 -4.70 -3.26
N VAL A 115 -8.84 -5.12 -2.24
CA VAL A 115 -9.30 -5.08 -0.85
C VAL A 115 -9.37 -3.66 -0.31
N ILE A 116 -8.35 -2.81 -0.54
CA ILE A 116 -8.32 -1.44 0.01
C ILE A 116 -9.40 -0.51 -0.54
N VAL A 117 -10.00 -0.86 -1.67
CA VAL A 117 -11.12 -0.11 -2.26
C VAL A 117 -12.49 -0.66 -1.85
N PHE A 118 -12.52 -1.69 -1.00
CA PHE A 118 -13.75 -2.31 -0.50
C PHE A 118 -14.61 -1.30 0.28
N PRO A 119 -15.95 -1.32 0.13
CA PRO A 119 -16.82 -0.44 0.88
C PRO A 119 -16.66 -0.63 2.40
N SER A 120 -16.68 0.47 3.15
CA SER A 120 -16.65 0.44 4.63
C SER A 120 -15.38 -0.13 5.26
N ILE A 121 -14.28 -0.24 4.51
CA ILE A 121 -12.96 -0.54 5.06
C ILE A 121 -12.45 0.62 5.93
N SER A 122 -11.77 0.32 7.04
CA SER A 122 -11.28 1.37 7.94
C SER A 122 -10.13 2.18 7.32
N GLU A 123 -9.98 3.42 7.78
CA GLU A 123 -8.86 4.29 7.40
C GLU A 123 -7.50 3.65 7.71
N THR A 124 -7.38 3.00 8.87
CA THR A 124 -6.16 2.29 9.29
C THR A 124 -5.81 1.14 8.36
N ALA A 125 -6.79 0.38 7.91
CA ALA A 125 -6.58 -0.74 7.00
C ALA A 125 -6.16 -0.28 5.60
N VAL A 126 -6.74 0.81 5.09
CA VAL A 126 -6.28 1.41 3.82
C VAL A 126 -4.81 1.85 3.93
N VAL A 127 -4.44 2.47 5.05
CA VAL A 127 -3.05 2.88 5.32
C VAL A 127 -2.12 1.67 5.38
N ASP A 128 -2.50 0.58 6.06
CA ASP A 128 -1.70 -0.63 6.12
C ASP A 128 -1.60 -1.33 4.75
N GLY A 129 -2.66 -1.31 3.94
CA GLY A 129 -2.62 -1.78 2.56
C GLY A 129 -1.69 -0.94 1.68
N PHE A 130 -1.63 0.38 1.86
CA PHE A 130 -0.64 1.22 1.18
C PHE A 130 0.79 0.87 1.57
N LYS A 131 1.07 0.59 2.84
CA LYS A 131 2.40 0.12 3.28
C LYS A 131 2.77 -1.20 2.62
N CYS A 132 1.80 -2.12 2.48
CA CYS A 132 2.02 -3.39 1.79
C CYS A 132 2.35 -3.17 0.31
N LEU A 133 1.55 -2.37 -0.39
CA LEU A 133 1.81 -2.02 -1.79
C LEU A 133 3.18 -1.37 -1.94
N GLU A 134 3.47 -0.35 -1.16
CA GLU A 134 4.78 0.31 -1.16
C GLU A 134 5.93 -0.70 -1.00
N HIS A 135 5.84 -1.61 -0.03
CA HIS A 135 6.86 -2.65 0.16
C HIS A 135 6.99 -3.62 -1.03
N LEU A 136 5.88 -3.97 -1.69
CA LEU A 136 5.90 -4.79 -2.91
C LEU A 136 6.60 -4.09 -4.08
N PHE A 137 6.47 -2.76 -4.18
CA PHE A 137 7.02 -1.98 -5.29
C PHE A 137 8.45 -1.51 -5.06
N ASN A 138 8.87 -1.37 -3.81
CA ASN A 138 10.20 -0.84 -3.45
C ASN A 138 11.31 -1.89 -3.49
N ASN A 139 10.97 -3.18 -3.34
CA ASN A 139 11.96 -4.27 -3.25
C ASN A 139 12.26 -4.96 -4.61
N GLY A 140 12.18 -4.22 -5.72
CA GLY A 140 12.55 -4.70 -7.06
C GLY A 140 14.06 -4.67 -7.32
N GLU A 141 14.55 -5.49 -8.26
CA GLU A 141 15.93 -5.40 -8.77
C GLU A 141 16.21 -4.05 -9.44
N GLU A 142 17.49 -3.76 -9.69
CA GLU A 142 17.99 -2.55 -10.35
C GLU A 142 17.34 -2.29 -11.74
N ASP A 143 16.81 -3.33 -12.38
CA ASP A 143 15.87 -3.26 -13.52
C ASP A 143 14.44 -2.99 -13.05
N ILE A 144 14.27 -1.87 -12.35
CA ILE A 144 13.02 -1.50 -11.70
C ILE A 144 11.92 -1.37 -12.75
N VAL A 145 11.08 -2.38 -12.97
CA VAL A 145 9.90 -2.21 -13.82
C VAL A 145 9.02 -1.15 -13.18
N LEU A 146 9.03 0.04 -13.78
CA LEU A 146 8.14 1.12 -13.42
C LEU A 146 6.72 0.54 -13.46
N PRO A 147 5.95 0.65 -12.37
CA PRO A 147 4.58 0.18 -12.42
C PRO A 147 3.88 0.91 -13.57
N SER A 148 3.31 0.15 -14.50
CA SER A 148 2.59 0.77 -15.63
C SER A 148 1.48 1.67 -15.11
N HIS A 149 1.02 2.59 -15.94
CA HIS A 149 -0.14 3.43 -15.61
C HIS A 149 -1.38 2.62 -15.23
N ASP A 150 -1.49 1.39 -15.76
CA ASP A 150 -2.58 0.46 -15.48
C ASP A 150 -2.30 -0.50 -14.32
N SER A 151 -1.15 -0.35 -13.65
CA SER A 151 -0.78 -1.19 -12.52
C SER A 151 -1.74 -1.01 -11.34
N PRO A 152 -1.92 -2.04 -10.50
CA PRO A 152 -2.81 -1.98 -9.34
C PRO A 152 -2.49 -0.81 -8.41
N LEU A 153 -1.20 -0.47 -8.27
CA LEU A 153 -0.73 0.66 -7.47
C LEU A 153 -1.24 2.00 -8.01
N PHE A 154 -1.00 2.31 -9.28
CA PHE A 154 -1.40 3.59 -9.85
C PHE A 154 -2.92 3.74 -9.91
N ASN A 155 -3.65 2.66 -10.16
CA ASN A 155 -5.11 2.64 -10.11
C ASN A 155 -5.63 3.00 -8.72
N VAL A 156 -5.05 2.39 -7.66
CA VAL A 156 -5.40 2.71 -6.27
C VAL A 156 -5.02 4.15 -5.92
N LEU A 157 -3.78 4.56 -6.19
CA LEU A 157 -3.31 5.90 -5.86
C LEU A 157 -4.22 6.96 -6.49
N SER A 158 -4.64 6.76 -7.75
CA SER A 158 -5.57 7.67 -8.43
C SER A 158 -6.87 7.89 -7.66
N LYS A 159 -7.41 6.84 -7.01
CA LYS A 159 -8.65 6.91 -6.24
C LYS A 159 -8.48 7.67 -4.92
N PHE A 160 -7.30 7.61 -4.31
CA PHE A 160 -7.06 8.13 -2.95
C PHE A 160 -6.35 9.49 -2.91
N LEU A 161 -5.91 10.03 -4.06
CA LEU A 161 -5.27 11.35 -4.16
C LEU A 161 -6.06 12.48 -3.52
N THR A 162 -7.38 12.42 -3.66
CA THR A 162 -8.33 13.40 -3.13
C THR A 162 -9.30 12.79 -2.13
N ASP A 163 -8.90 11.70 -1.45
CA ASP A 163 -9.74 11.08 -0.41
C ASP A 163 -10.12 12.13 0.65
N SER A 164 -11.35 12.11 1.11
CA SER A 164 -11.83 13.07 2.13
C SER A 164 -11.15 12.86 3.48
N ARG A 165 -10.74 11.62 3.78
CA ARG A 165 -10.07 11.24 5.02
C ARG A 165 -8.61 11.67 4.99
N PRO A 166 -8.17 12.54 5.90
CA PRO A 166 -6.86 13.17 5.83
C PRO A 166 -5.69 12.19 6.01
N HIS A 167 -5.81 11.13 6.83
CA HIS A 167 -4.69 10.19 7.00
C HIS A 167 -4.55 9.27 5.79
N VAL A 168 -5.65 8.79 5.21
CA VAL A 168 -5.62 8.03 3.95
C VAL A 168 -5.00 8.85 2.83
N ARG A 169 -5.48 10.08 2.65
CA ARG A 169 -4.96 11.00 1.62
C ARG A 169 -3.47 11.28 1.82
N ARG A 170 -3.06 11.58 3.06
CA ARG A 170 -1.64 11.81 3.39
C ARG A 170 -0.78 10.58 3.08
N GLN A 171 -1.24 9.38 3.41
CA GLN A 171 -0.51 8.14 3.13
C GLN A 171 -0.38 7.90 1.61
N CYS A 172 -1.41 8.18 0.82
CA CYS A 172 -1.34 8.13 -0.64
C CYS A 172 -0.26 9.08 -1.19
N HIS A 173 -0.22 10.33 -0.69
CA HIS A 173 0.79 11.31 -1.10
C HIS A 173 2.22 10.88 -0.69
N LEU A 174 2.38 10.31 0.50
CA LEU A 174 3.66 9.74 0.94
C LEU A 174 4.08 8.55 0.10
N CYS A 175 3.15 7.70 -0.34
CA CYS A 175 3.45 6.59 -1.23
C CYS A 175 4.01 7.10 -2.58
N LEU A 176 3.41 8.14 -3.18
CA LEU A 176 3.95 8.79 -4.39
C LEU A 176 5.35 9.35 -4.18
N ARG A 177 5.57 10.03 -3.04
CA ARG A 177 6.88 10.54 -2.64
C ARG A 177 7.91 9.41 -2.54
N ASN A 178 7.56 8.31 -1.89
CA ASN A 178 8.47 7.19 -1.65
C ASN A 178 8.81 6.45 -2.94
N ILE A 179 7.86 6.30 -3.87
CA ILE A 179 8.14 5.84 -5.24
C ILE A 179 9.27 6.69 -5.84
N LEU A 180 9.13 8.02 -5.86
CA LEU A 180 10.16 8.91 -6.42
C LEU A 180 11.51 8.82 -5.70
N ILE A 181 11.52 8.58 -4.38
CA ILE A 181 12.76 8.36 -3.61
C ILE A 181 13.49 7.12 -4.13
N ASN A 182 12.79 6.02 -4.35
CA ASN A 182 13.40 4.77 -4.80
C ASN A 182 14.02 4.88 -6.20
N PHE A 183 13.47 5.75 -7.05
CA PHE A 183 14.02 5.99 -8.38
C PHE A 183 15.12 7.05 -8.43
N GLN A 184 15.51 7.74 -7.33
CA GLN A 184 16.45 8.87 -7.40
C GLN A 184 17.79 8.55 -8.06
N LYS A 185 18.27 7.30 -7.94
CA LYS A 185 19.55 6.84 -8.52
C LYS A 185 19.35 5.93 -9.73
N SER A 186 18.11 5.76 -10.18
CA SER A 186 17.74 4.88 -11.29
C SER A 186 17.63 5.69 -12.60
N PRO A 187 18.02 5.11 -13.76
CA PRO A 187 17.75 5.73 -15.06
C PRO A 187 16.24 5.94 -15.32
N LEU A 188 15.38 5.24 -14.59
CA LEU A 188 13.93 5.31 -14.72
C LEU A 188 13.27 6.45 -13.93
N LEU A 189 14.06 7.30 -13.27
CA LEU A 189 13.55 8.51 -12.60
C LEU A 189 12.70 9.39 -13.54
N GLY A 190 13.12 9.49 -14.81
CA GLY A 190 12.39 10.25 -15.83
C GLY A 190 10.97 9.73 -15.99
N SER A 191 10.82 8.41 -16.20
CA SER A 191 9.54 7.75 -16.37
C SER A 191 8.72 7.73 -15.08
N ALA A 192 9.35 7.54 -13.91
CA ALA A 192 8.65 7.63 -12.62
C ALA A 192 8.08 9.02 -12.37
N SER A 193 8.86 10.06 -12.68
CA SER A 193 8.40 11.46 -12.59
C SER A 193 7.23 11.72 -13.52
N GLU A 194 7.29 11.21 -14.75
CA GLU A 194 6.19 11.29 -15.71
C GLU A 194 4.92 10.64 -15.16
N SER A 195 5.04 9.42 -14.62
CA SER A 195 3.87 8.70 -14.16
C SER A 195 3.18 9.37 -12.99
N VAL A 196 3.96 9.91 -12.04
CA VAL A 196 3.43 10.70 -10.92
C VAL A 196 2.77 11.99 -11.40
N ILE A 197 3.38 12.70 -12.35
CA ILE A 197 2.78 13.94 -12.89
C ILE A 197 1.49 13.67 -13.65
N ASN A 198 1.47 12.68 -14.54
CA ASN A 198 0.26 12.27 -15.24
C ASN A 198 -0.87 11.91 -14.26
N LEU A 199 -0.53 11.29 -13.13
CA LEU A 199 -1.49 10.97 -12.09
C LEU A 199 -2.05 12.23 -11.42
N LEU A 200 -1.19 13.18 -11.06
CA LEU A 200 -1.59 14.45 -10.43
C LEU A 200 -2.38 15.34 -11.39
N GLU A 201 -2.08 15.32 -12.68
CA GLU A 201 -2.76 16.12 -13.73
C GLU A 201 -4.16 15.59 -14.09
N LYS A 202 -4.44 14.31 -13.87
CA LYS A 202 -5.78 13.71 -14.11
C LYS A 202 -6.87 14.34 -13.24
N VAL A 203 -6.52 14.92 -12.10
CA VAL A 203 -7.48 15.44 -11.11
C VAL A 203 -7.91 16.89 -11.36
N PRO A 204 -7.02 17.84 -11.71
CA PRO A 204 -7.39 19.21 -12.08
C PRO A 204 -8.40 19.33 -13.23
N LEU A 205 -8.47 18.34 -14.14
CA LEU A 205 -9.44 18.32 -15.24
C LEU A 205 -10.91 18.22 -14.78
N LEU A 206 -11.16 17.94 -13.49
CA LEU A 206 -12.50 17.94 -12.89
C LEU A 206 -12.93 19.31 -12.33
N ALA A 207 -12.01 20.27 -12.19
CA ALA A 207 -12.29 21.57 -11.56
C ALA A 207 -12.62 22.70 -12.56
N GLY A 208 -12.62 22.42 -13.87
CA GLY A 208 -12.72 23.43 -14.93
C GLY A 208 -14.00 23.43 -15.78
N GLY A 209 -15.07 22.79 -15.32
CA GLY A 209 -16.38 22.91 -15.97
C GLY A 209 -17.07 24.21 -15.57
N ALA A 210 -17.34 25.10 -16.53
CA ALA A 210 -17.94 26.42 -16.34
C ALA A 210 -19.38 26.45 -15.74
N ASN A 211 -19.88 25.32 -15.24
CA ASN A 211 -21.23 25.14 -14.70
C ASN A 211 -21.25 24.53 -13.28
N ALA A 212 -20.18 24.69 -12.49
CA ALA A 212 -20.18 24.20 -11.12
C ALA A 212 -21.15 25.03 -10.26
N ASN A 213 -22.14 24.37 -9.67
CA ASN A 213 -22.97 24.99 -8.63
C ASN A 213 -22.06 25.44 -7.46
N ALA A 214 -22.47 26.43 -6.66
CA ALA A 214 -21.62 26.98 -5.59
C ALA A 214 -21.07 25.92 -4.60
N ASP A 215 -21.80 24.81 -4.38
CA ASP A 215 -21.36 23.64 -3.58
C ASP A 215 -20.34 22.72 -4.31
N GLU A 216 -20.38 22.67 -5.64
CA GLU A 216 -19.40 21.93 -6.44
C GLU A 216 -18.10 22.72 -6.61
N GLY A 217 -18.19 24.05 -6.64
CA GLY A 217 -17.01 24.94 -6.70
C GLY A 217 -16.10 24.82 -5.49
N THR A 218 -16.65 24.70 -4.27
CA THR A 218 -15.86 24.51 -3.04
C THR A 218 -15.19 23.14 -2.99
N LYS A 219 -15.89 22.08 -3.40
CA LYS A 219 -15.33 20.72 -3.51
C LYS A 219 -14.21 20.65 -4.55
N GLY A 220 -14.40 21.26 -5.72
CA GLY A 220 -13.38 21.35 -6.76
C GLY A 220 -12.13 22.09 -6.26
N ALA A 221 -12.29 23.24 -5.62
CA ALA A 221 -11.18 23.99 -5.03
C ALA A 221 -10.43 23.19 -3.95
N GLN A 222 -11.15 22.44 -3.11
CA GLN A 222 -10.55 21.59 -2.09
C GLN A 222 -9.74 20.44 -2.69
N GLN A 223 -10.22 19.81 -3.76
CA GLN A 223 -9.47 18.79 -4.50
C GLN A 223 -8.20 19.36 -5.13
N VAL A 224 -8.26 20.58 -5.66
CA VAL A 224 -7.06 21.28 -6.17
C VAL A 224 -6.02 21.48 -5.05
N LEU A 225 -6.45 21.91 -3.86
CA LEU A 225 -5.53 22.05 -2.71
C LEU A 225 -4.86 20.72 -2.34
N TYR A 226 -5.62 19.63 -2.35
CA TYR A 226 -5.08 18.29 -2.09
C TYR A 226 -4.02 17.86 -3.10
N ILE A 227 -4.21 18.18 -4.38
CA ILE A 227 -3.21 17.90 -5.41
C ILE A 227 -1.97 18.79 -5.26
N LEU A 228 -2.14 20.05 -4.86
CA LEU A 228 -1.02 20.94 -4.57
C LEU A 228 -0.19 20.44 -3.38
N ASP A 229 -0.83 19.88 -2.35
CA ASP A 229 -0.12 19.24 -1.22
C ASP A 229 0.70 18.02 -1.68
N ALA A 230 0.11 17.16 -2.53
CA ALA A 230 0.83 16.03 -3.10
C ALA A 230 2.02 16.48 -3.97
N LEU A 231 1.81 17.51 -4.79
CA LEU A 231 2.83 18.09 -5.64
C LEU A 231 3.97 18.69 -4.81
N LYS A 232 3.67 19.36 -3.70
CA LYS A 232 4.68 19.91 -2.79
C LYS A 232 5.64 18.84 -2.26
N GLU A 233 5.12 17.65 -1.92
CA GLU A 233 5.93 16.52 -1.45
C GLU A 233 6.76 15.88 -2.57
N CYS A 234 6.23 15.83 -3.79
CA CYS A 234 6.87 15.15 -4.92
C CYS A 234 7.85 16.04 -5.69
N LEU A 235 7.60 17.34 -5.79
CA LEU A 235 8.35 18.29 -6.63
C LEU A 235 9.87 18.25 -6.39
N PRO A 236 10.39 18.20 -5.15
CA PRO A 236 11.84 18.12 -4.91
C PRO A 236 12.48 16.83 -5.43
N LEU A 237 11.68 15.79 -5.68
CA LEU A 237 12.13 14.46 -6.07
C LEU A 237 11.93 14.18 -7.57
N LEU A 238 11.19 15.02 -8.29
CA LEU A 238 11.05 14.85 -9.74
C LEU A 238 12.38 15.02 -10.48
N SER A 239 12.47 14.42 -11.66
CA SER A 239 13.58 14.66 -12.59
C SER A 239 13.63 16.13 -13.01
N LEU A 240 14.82 16.61 -13.41
CA LEU A 240 15.03 18.01 -13.76
C LEU A 240 14.10 18.49 -14.88
N LYS A 241 13.77 17.61 -15.84
CA LYS A 241 12.79 17.87 -16.92
C LYS A 241 11.44 18.30 -16.34
N TYR A 242 10.85 17.49 -15.46
CA TYR A 242 9.51 17.75 -14.92
C TYR A 242 9.51 18.90 -13.91
N LYS A 243 10.58 19.05 -13.09
CA LYS A 243 10.76 20.25 -12.25
C LYS A 243 10.69 21.54 -13.06
N ASN A 244 11.45 21.61 -14.16
CA ASN A 244 11.49 22.79 -15.02
C ASN A 244 10.16 23.05 -15.72
N ASN A 245 9.46 22.01 -16.17
CA ASN A 245 8.15 22.14 -16.80
C ASN A 245 7.13 22.77 -15.82
N ILE A 246 7.08 22.28 -14.58
CA ILE A 246 6.18 22.79 -13.55
C ILE A 246 6.52 24.25 -13.21
N LEU A 247 7.81 24.56 -13.02
CA LEU A 247 8.26 25.94 -12.76
C LEU A 247 7.91 26.90 -13.91
N LYS A 248 7.94 26.45 -15.17
CA LYS A 248 7.48 27.26 -16.32
C LYS A 248 5.99 27.58 -16.21
N HIS A 249 5.15 26.63 -15.80
CA HIS A 249 3.73 26.88 -15.60
C HIS A 249 3.44 27.93 -14.52
N PHE A 250 4.23 27.96 -13.43
CA PHE A 250 4.12 28.99 -12.40
C PHE A 250 4.64 30.36 -12.87
N LYS A 251 5.76 30.39 -13.62
CA LYS A 251 6.32 31.65 -14.14
C LYS A 251 5.41 32.33 -15.19
N CYS A 252 4.71 31.56 -16.02
CA CYS A 252 3.83 32.11 -17.04
C CYS A 252 2.46 32.62 -16.51
N LYS A 253 2.15 32.42 -15.22
CA LYS A 253 0.83 32.78 -14.63
C LYS A 253 0.89 33.89 -13.59
N CYS A 254 2.02 34.60 -13.44
CA CYS A 254 2.05 35.87 -12.71
C CYS A 254 1.49 36.98 -13.62
N TRP A 255 0.20 37.27 -13.48
CA TRP A 255 -0.44 38.53 -13.88
C TRP A 255 -1.00 39.19 -12.62
#